data_AF-X1JKC5-F1
#
_entry.id   AF-X1JKC5-F1
#
_cell.length_a   1.000
_cell.length_b   1.000
_cell.length_c   1.000
_cell.angle_alpha   90.00
_cell.angle_beta   90.00
_cell.angle_gamma   90.00
#
_symmetry.space_group_name_H-M   'P 1'
#
loop_
_entity.id
_entity.type
_entity.pdbx_description
1 polymer ?
#
loop_
_entity_poly.entity_id
_entity_poly.type
_entity_poly.pdbx_seq_one_letter_code
_entity_poly.pdbx_strand_id
1 'polypeptide(L)'
;LDQVLTERDQIAIDIQKSVDRETNEWGIDIKAIKIQEIELPAEMKRAFAKQAEAERGKRAAIIQSEGELKASDNLAEAAKKLSTERGALQLRTLQTIRDIAQDPSEKIVIFMPSEITDIVEKITKKK
;
A
#
# COMPACT_ATOMS: atom_id res chain seq x y z
N LEU A 1 -14.43 -1.76 10.64
CA LEU A 1 -14.47 -0.93 11.85
C LEU A 1 -15.88 -0.39 12.02
N ASP A 2 -16.49 0.12 10.93
CA ASP A 2 -17.89 0.55 10.89
C ASP A 2 -18.88 -0.49 11.43
N GLN A 3 -18.77 -1.77 11.04
CA GLN A 3 -19.70 -2.81 11.51
C GLN A 3 -19.79 -2.92 13.05
N VAL A 4 -18.67 -2.84 13.76
CA VAL A 4 -18.64 -2.95 15.23
C VAL A 4 -19.18 -1.67 15.89
N LEU A 5 -19.02 -0.51 15.25
CA LEU A 5 -19.57 0.76 15.72
C LEU A 5 -21.08 0.82 15.46
N THR A 6 -21.53 0.40 14.28
CA THR A 6 -22.95 0.32 13.88
C THR A 6 -23.73 -0.67 14.74
N GLU A 7 -23.14 -1.82 15.09
CA GLU A 7 -23.77 -2.79 15.99
C GLU A 7 -23.98 -2.21 17.40
N ARG A 8 -23.07 -1.37 17.91
CA ARG A 8 -23.23 -0.75 19.24
C ARG A 8 -24.41 0.20 19.32
N ASP A 9 -24.56 1.07 18.32
CA ASP A 9 -25.65 2.05 18.31
C ASP A 9 -27.00 1.36 18.12
N GLN A 10 -27.06 0.33 17.26
CA GLN A 10 -28.27 -0.46 17.04
C GLN A 10 -28.70 -1.20 18.31
N ILE A 11 -27.76 -1.87 18.99
CA ILE A 11 -28.03 -2.56 20.25
C ILE A 11 -28.49 -1.57 21.33
N ALA A 12 -27.89 -0.38 21.41
CA ALA A 12 -28.28 0.63 22.38
C ALA A 12 -29.73 1.09 22.19
N ILE A 13 -30.17 1.29 20.94
CA ILE A 13 -31.55 1.65 20.60
C ILE A 13 -32.53 0.52 20.98
N ASP A 14 -32.17 -0.72 20.70
CA ASP A 14 -33.04 -1.87 20.99
C ASP A 14 -33.19 -2.12 22.50
N ILE A 15 -32.12 -1.89 23.27
CA ILE A 15 -32.16 -1.90 24.73
C ILE A 15 -33.03 -0.76 25.24
N GLN A 16 -32.87 0.46 24.73
CA GLN A 16 -33.68 1.62 25.14
C GLN A 16 -35.17 1.33 24.98
N LYS A 17 -35.59 0.84 23.82
CA LYS A 17 -36.98 0.49 23.56
C LYS A 17 -37.52 -0.58 24.51
N SER A 18 -36.71 -1.59 24.81
CA SER A 18 -37.12 -2.65 25.75
C SER A 18 -37.29 -2.13 27.16
N VAL A 19 -36.36 -1.30 27.64
CA VAL A 19 -36.43 -0.76 29.00
C VAL A 19 -37.56 0.27 29.12
N ASP A 20 -37.71 1.18 28.16
CA ASP A 20 -38.79 2.19 28.15
C ASP A 20 -40.18 1.56 28.25
N ARG A 21 -40.38 0.40 27.61
CA ARG A 21 -41.66 -0.33 27.67
C ARG A 21 -41.99 -0.77 29.10
N GLU A 22 -41.00 -1.25 29.85
CA GLU A 22 -41.19 -1.73 31.21
C GLU A 22 -41.24 -0.57 32.23
N THR A 23 -40.50 0.52 32.01
CA THR A 23 -40.46 1.68 32.93
C THR A 23 -41.61 2.66 32.78
N ASN A 24 -42.37 2.60 31.68
CA ASN A 24 -43.58 3.41 31.48
C ASN A 24 -44.63 3.18 32.58
N GLU A 25 -44.77 1.95 33.09
CA GLU A 25 -45.70 1.64 34.18
C GLU A 25 -45.31 2.30 35.51
N TRP A 26 -44.02 2.66 35.66
CA TRP A 26 -43.49 3.31 36.86
C TRP A 26 -43.39 4.84 36.73
N GLY A 27 -43.72 5.40 35.56
CA GLY A 27 -43.65 6.84 35.29
C GLY A 27 -42.23 7.38 35.18
N ILE A 28 -41.26 6.55 34.80
CA ILE A 28 -39.84 6.93 34.66
C ILE A 28 -39.51 7.11 33.18
N ASP A 29 -38.97 8.27 32.80
CA ASP A 29 -38.53 8.61 31.44
C ASP A 29 -37.01 8.47 31.29
N ILE A 30 -36.55 7.67 30.33
CA ILE A 30 -35.13 7.37 30.12
C ILE A 30 -34.55 8.26 29.02
N LYS A 31 -33.68 9.18 29.41
CA LYS A 31 -33.07 10.14 28.47
C LYS A 31 -31.99 9.56 27.55
N ALA A 32 -31.17 8.62 28.05
CA ALA A 32 -30.09 8.00 27.29
C ALA A 32 -29.60 6.70 27.94
N ILE A 33 -29.28 5.70 27.11
CA ILE A 33 -28.60 4.47 27.53
C ILE A 33 -27.23 4.43 26.88
N LYS A 34 -26.19 4.19 27.69
CA LYS A 34 -24.81 4.04 27.22
C LYS A 34 -24.28 2.68 27.59
N ILE A 35 -23.91 1.90 26.57
CA ILE A 35 -23.22 0.62 26.77
C ILE A 35 -21.78 0.91 27.20
N GLN A 36 -21.38 0.46 28.38
CA GLN A 36 -20.01 0.65 28.88
C GLN A 36 -19.06 -0.43 28.37
N GLU A 37 -19.29 -1.68 28.78
CA GLU A 37 -18.42 -2.80 28.44
C GLU A 37 -19.24 -4.01 28.00
N ILE A 38 -18.82 -4.67 26.93
CA ILE A 38 -19.39 -5.92 26.44
C ILE A 38 -18.31 -6.99 26.55
N GLU A 39 -18.53 -7.97 27.42
CA GLU A 39 -17.65 -9.12 27.52
C GLU A 39 -18.13 -10.24 26.60
N LEU A 40 -17.38 -10.47 25.52
CA LEU A 40 -17.59 -11.64 24.67
C LEU A 40 -16.93 -12.89 25.31
N PRO A 41 -17.56 -14.07 25.23
CA PRO A 41 -16.94 -15.33 25.62
C PRO A 41 -15.61 -15.56 24.90
N ALA A 42 -14.66 -16.21 25.58
CA ALA A 42 -13.29 -16.39 25.06
C ALA A 42 -13.25 -17.14 23.72
N GLU A 43 -14.14 -18.12 23.51
CA GLU A 43 -14.24 -18.86 22.24
C GLU A 43 -14.69 -17.97 21.08
N MET A 44 -15.69 -17.13 21.32
CA MET A 44 -16.23 -16.20 20.33
C MET A 44 -15.20 -15.14 19.94
N LYS A 45 -14.44 -14.59 20.91
CA LYS A 45 -13.33 -13.65 20.64
C LYS A 45 -12.28 -14.25 19.70
N ARG A 46 -11.90 -15.52 19.90
CA ARG A 46 -10.93 -16.20 19.03
C ARG A 46 -11.48 -16.43 17.63
N ALA A 47 -12.74 -16.83 17.51
CA ALA A 47 -13.39 -17.03 16.22
C ALA A 47 -13.46 -15.73 15.41
N PHE A 48 -13.88 -14.63 16.05
CA PHE A 48 -13.89 -13.30 15.41
C PHE A 48 -12.49 -12.82 15.04
N ALA A 49 -11.49 -13.04 15.90
CA ALA A 49 -10.10 -12.69 15.57
C ALA A 49 -9.61 -13.44 14.32
N LYS A 50 -9.86 -14.75 14.24
CA LYS A 50 -9.49 -15.57 13.08
C LYS A 50 -10.21 -15.14 11.80
N GLN A 51 -11.50 -14.82 11.89
CA GLN A 51 -12.26 -14.30 10.76
C GLN A 51 -11.77 -12.92 10.31
N ALA A 52 -11.52 -12.02 11.26
CA ALA A 52 -11.01 -10.69 10.96
C ALA A 52 -9.62 -10.73 10.34
N GLU A 53 -8.76 -11.66 10.79
CA GLU A 53 -7.44 -11.89 10.20
C GLU A 53 -7.55 -12.44 8.78
N ALA A 54 -8.41 -13.42 8.52
CA ALA A 54 -8.62 -13.97 7.18
C ALA A 54 -9.16 -12.92 6.19
N GLU A 55 -10.15 -12.12 6.61
CA GLU A 55 -10.71 -11.05 5.78
C GLU A 55 -9.69 -9.94 5.53
N ARG A 56 -8.88 -9.57 6.55
CA ARG A 56 -7.77 -8.63 6.38
C ARG A 56 -6.71 -9.16 5.43
N GLY A 57 -6.31 -10.42 5.57
CA GLY A 57 -5.35 -11.06 4.68
C GLY A 57 -5.82 -11.09 3.24
N LYS A 58 -7.09 -11.46 3.01
CA LYS A 58 -7.72 -11.42 1.68
C LYS A 58 -7.69 -10.01 1.09
N ARG A 59 -8.11 -8.99 1.85
CA ARG A 59 -8.10 -7.60 1.38
C ARG A 59 -6.69 -7.11 1.07
N ALA A 60 -5.72 -7.43 1.93
CA ALA A 60 -4.33 -7.08 1.71
C ALA A 60 -3.78 -7.71 0.42
N ALA A 61 -4.07 -8.98 0.16
CA ALA A 61 -3.64 -9.67 -1.07
C ALA A 61 -4.24 -9.03 -2.34
N ILE A 62 -5.52 -8.64 -2.31
CA ILE A 62 -6.18 -7.95 -3.43
C ILE A 62 -5.52 -6.60 -3.69
N ILE A 63 -5.38 -5.77 -2.64
CA ILE A 63 -4.77 -4.44 -2.76
C ILE A 63 -3.33 -4.54 -3.27
N GLN A 64 -2.56 -5.51 -2.78
CA GLN A 64 -1.20 -5.73 -3.23
C GLN A 64 -1.16 -6.12 -4.72
N SER A 65 -2.01 -7.05 -5.15
CA SER A 65 -2.07 -7.50 -6.55
C SER A 65 -2.48 -6.37 -7.49
N GLU A 66 -3.47 -5.55 -7.09
CA GLU A 66 -3.88 -4.37 -7.86
C GLU A 66 -2.79 -3.30 -7.93
N GLY A 67 -2.06 -3.11 -6.81
CA GLY A 67 -0.90 -2.23 -6.76
C GLY A 67 0.22 -2.68 -7.68
N GLU A 68 0.52 -3.98 -7.71
CA GLU A 68 1.54 -4.58 -8.59
C GLU A 68 1.18 -4.45 -10.06
N LEU A 69 -0.09 -4.70 -10.42
CA LEU A 69 -0.57 -4.51 -11.79
C LEU A 69 -0.41 -3.05 -12.23
N LYS A 70 -0.89 -2.11 -11.43
CA LYS A 70 -0.80 -0.68 -11.72
C LYS A 70 0.66 -0.20 -11.80
N ALA A 71 1.53 -0.71 -10.94
CA ALA A 71 2.96 -0.41 -11.00
C ALA A 71 3.59 -0.95 -12.30
N SER A 72 3.24 -2.17 -12.70
CA SER A 72 3.72 -2.80 -13.92
C SER A 72 3.29 -2.04 -15.17
N ASP A 73 2.03 -1.61 -15.23
CA ASP A 73 1.50 -0.80 -16.34
C ASP A 73 2.25 0.53 -16.47
N ASN A 74 2.46 1.23 -15.35
CA ASN A 74 3.22 2.49 -15.33
C ASN A 74 4.66 2.30 -15.81
N LEU A 75 5.32 1.21 -15.39
CA LEU A 75 6.68 0.88 -15.83
C LEU A 75 6.73 0.56 -17.33
N ALA A 76 5.75 -0.19 -17.84
CA ALA A 76 5.65 -0.49 -19.27
C ALA A 76 5.43 0.78 -20.11
N GLU A 77 4.56 1.68 -19.64
CA GLU A 77 4.34 2.97 -20.29
C GLU A 77 5.60 3.84 -20.28
N ALA A 78 6.30 3.91 -19.14
CA ALA A 78 7.56 4.63 -19.01
C ALA A 78 8.63 4.07 -19.97
N ALA A 79 8.77 2.75 -20.05
CA ALA A 79 9.71 2.10 -20.97
C ALA A 79 9.38 2.43 -22.44
N LYS A 80 8.10 2.38 -22.81
CA LYS A 80 7.63 2.75 -24.16
C LYS A 80 7.92 4.21 -24.50
N LYS A 81 7.71 5.14 -23.56
CA LYS A 81 8.05 6.56 -23.73
C LYS A 81 9.56 6.75 -23.91
N LEU A 82 10.36 6.11 -23.06
CA LEU A 82 11.83 6.14 -23.15
C LEU A 82 12.38 5.60 -24.48
N SER A 83 11.74 4.57 -25.05
CA SER A 83 12.18 3.99 -26.32
C SER A 83 11.76 4.83 -27.54
N THR A 84 10.64 5.55 -27.44
CA THR A 84 10.09 6.33 -28.56
C THR A 84 10.79 7.68 -28.71
N GLU A 85 11.12 8.33 -27.59
CA GLU A 85 11.74 9.66 -27.59
C GLU A 85 13.26 9.59 -27.82
N ARG A 86 13.73 10.26 -28.88
CA ARG A 86 15.15 10.23 -29.27
C ARG A 86 16.01 10.89 -28.19
N GLY A 87 16.98 10.15 -27.64
CA GLY A 87 17.90 10.63 -26.61
C GLY A 87 17.41 10.46 -25.17
N ALA A 88 16.17 10.00 -24.95
CA ALA A 88 15.64 9.78 -23.60
C ALA A 88 16.40 8.70 -22.83
N LEU A 89 16.78 7.60 -23.50
CA LEU A 89 17.63 6.55 -22.91
C LEU A 89 19.04 7.06 -22.54
N GLN A 90 19.59 7.98 -23.35
CA GLN A 90 20.89 8.60 -23.07
C GLN A 90 20.81 9.49 -21.82
N LEU A 91 19.76 10.31 -21.70
CA LEU A 91 19.50 11.12 -20.51
C LEU A 91 19.30 10.26 -19.26
N ARG A 92 18.55 9.15 -19.38
CA ARG A 92 18.37 8.19 -18.27
C ARG A 92 19.71 7.58 -17.84
N THR A 93 20.56 7.20 -18.80
CA THR A 93 21.90 6.68 -18.53
C THR A 93 22.76 7.71 -17.81
N LEU A 94 22.74 8.98 -18.25
CA LEU A 94 23.47 10.06 -17.59
C LEU A 94 22.93 10.35 -16.17
N GLN A 95 21.62 10.26 -15.94
CA GLN A 95 21.03 10.35 -14.61
C GLN A 95 21.49 9.21 -13.71
N THR A 96 21.47 7.96 -14.19
CA THR A 96 21.97 6.81 -13.43
C THR A 96 23.45 6.96 -13.08
N ILE A 97 24.28 7.46 -14.01
CA ILE A 97 25.70 7.76 -13.72
C ILE A 97 25.82 8.84 -12.64
N ARG A 98 25.00 9.90 -12.69
CA ARG A 98 25.00 10.96 -11.67
C ARG A 98 24.59 10.43 -10.30
N ASP A 99 23.57 9.57 -10.24
CA ASP A 99 23.08 8.98 -9.00
C ASP A 99 24.14 8.06 -8.37
N ILE A 100 24.83 7.25 -9.18
CA ILE A 100 25.94 6.39 -8.71
C ILE A 100 27.15 7.24 -8.30
N ALA A 101 27.50 8.28 -9.05
CA ALA A 101 28.64 9.14 -8.75
C ALA A 101 28.49 9.98 -7.47
N GLN A 102 27.29 10.04 -6.89
CA GLN A 102 27.08 10.62 -5.56
C GLN A 102 27.52 9.69 -4.42
N ASP A 103 27.72 8.39 -4.68
CA ASP A 103 28.30 7.44 -3.72
C ASP A 103 29.80 7.23 -4.02
N PRO A 104 30.73 7.73 -3.19
CA PRO A 104 32.18 7.74 -3.50
C PRO A 104 32.86 6.36 -3.57
N SER A 105 32.13 5.27 -3.32
CA SER A 105 32.72 3.95 -3.00
C SER A 105 32.70 2.93 -4.15
N GLU A 106 32.03 3.22 -5.27
CA GLU A 106 31.83 2.25 -6.36
C GLU A 106 32.71 2.56 -7.60
N LYS A 107 33.52 1.58 -8.00
CA LYS A 107 34.28 1.65 -9.26
C LYS A 107 33.36 1.35 -10.43
N ILE A 108 33.11 2.33 -11.28
CA ILE A 108 32.27 2.17 -12.49
C ILE A 108 33.13 1.53 -13.61
N VAL A 109 32.77 0.32 -14.02
CA VAL A 109 33.35 -0.36 -15.19
C VAL A 109 32.44 -0.12 -16.40
N ILE A 110 32.87 0.77 -17.30
CA ILE A 110 32.17 1.05 -18.56
C ILE A 110 32.78 0.16 -19.64
N PHE A 111 31.99 -0.78 -20.19
CA PHE A 111 32.38 -1.51 -21.38
C PHE A 111 32.12 -0.62 -22.60
N MET A 112 33.18 -0.09 -23.19
CA MET A 112 33.08 0.64 -24.45
C MET A 112 33.13 -0.33 -25.63
N PRO A 113 32.35 -0.07 -26.70
CA PRO A 113 32.45 -0.81 -27.95
C PRO A 113 33.88 -0.78 -28.50
N SER A 114 34.33 -1.89 -29.09
CA SER A 114 35.69 -2.05 -29.63
C SER A 114 36.05 -0.99 -30.67
N GLU A 115 35.07 -0.43 -31.38
CA GLU A 115 35.30 0.59 -32.40
C GLU A 115 35.86 1.90 -31.82
N ILE A 116 35.48 2.26 -30.58
CA ILE A 116 36.00 3.46 -29.91
C ILE A 116 37.47 3.23 -29.49
N THR A 117 37.81 2.00 -29.12
CA THR A 117 39.17 1.61 -28.73
C THR A 117 40.13 1.72 -29.93
N ASP A 118 39.68 1.29 -31.11
CA ASP A 118 40.45 1.39 -32.36
C ASP A 118 40.71 2.84 -32.79
N ILE A 119 39.75 3.73 -32.54
CA ILE A 119 39.87 5.17 -32.83
C ILE A 119 40.88 5.82 -31.88
N VAL A 120 40.83 5.47 -30.59
CA VAL A 120 41.79 5.96 -29.58
C VAL A 120 43.20 5.45 -29.88
N GLU A 121 43.38 4.17 -30.26
CA GLU A 121 44.69 3.65 -30.69
C GLU A 121 45.23 4.38 -31.93
N LYS A 122 44.40 4.66 -32.94
CA LYS A 122 44.84 5.39 -34.15
C LYS A 122 45.24 6.83 -33.86
N ILE A 123 44.60 7.48 -32.89
CA ILE A 123 44.95 8.84 -32.46
C ILE A 123 46.23 8.83 -31.61
N THR A 124 46.44 7.78 -30.80
CA THR A 124 47.60 7.68 -29.90
C THR A 124 48.88 7.22 -30.61
N LYS A 125 48.77 6.38 -31.66
CA LYS A 125 49.92 5.91 -32.48
C LYS A 125 50.40 6.91 -33.54
N LYS A 126 49.77 8.08 -33.68
CA LYS A 126 50.14 9.10 -34.69
C LYS A 126 51.05 10.23 -34.15
N LYS A 127 51.75 9.97 -33.04
CA LYS A 127 52.81 10.84 -32.51
C LYS A 127 54.13 10.08 -32.46
#